data_AF-A0A6C0ASF3-F1
#
_entry.id   AF-A0A6C0ASF3-F1
#
_cell.length_a   1.000
_cell.length_b   1.000
_cell.length_c   1.000
_cell.angle_alpha   90.00
_cell.angle_beta   90.00
_cell.angle_gamma   90.00
#
_symmetry.space_group_name_H-M   'P 1'
#
loop_
_entity.id
_entity.type
_entity.pdbx_description
1 polymer ?
#
loop_
_entity_poly.entity_id
_entity_poly.type
_entity_poly.pdbx_seq_one_letter_code
_entity_poly.pdbx_strand_id
1 'polypeptide(L)'
;MTPKLTGICIVALPREYRTCTEVKNLIENTLNIGQVASVHLAETMSKTNVVYHTANVIMTTITNTKIMSDFEEFEGRASIDVPEGLSMSWDNGKPMGHLSIRDIPDISRFDFCSPSTKMEFPGGACPSLHIPIIPKKLSRYSPLTSTVYSQPREGFYDTESGLTDLIQNKLGFGQVKRIDFVTRDDKEDKPKAAFIHFDHWYDNKNSRFLLAKIEETGNFRQKGFYNGFNMQKFYAQNENGQSQEAFIVFKINHKPIPEVNETECELNIHQLVAVNKRLLESETALKEQVAALTARIAELESQQPQQRPSTPVFTSESQEDDIGEHLYNHIMKICPERAGKITGMLLELDVPELLELVNNPTGVMLQKRVDEAITVLIESEAEEEAEARLNR
;
A
#
# COMPACT_ATOMS: atom_id res chain seq x y z
N MET A 1 10.10 -1.69 29.37
CA MET A 1 8.73 -2.13 29.68
C MET A 1 7.80 -1.33 28.80
N THR A 2 7.02 -1.98 27.93
CA THR A 2 5.93 -1.32 27.20
C THR A 2 4.88 -0.87 28.22
N PRO A 3 4.36 0.36 28.13
CA PRO A 3 3.30 0.81 29.03
C PRO A 3 2.08 -0.10 28.86
N LYS A 4 1.49 -0.53 29.98
CA LYS A 4 0.26 -1.32 29.95
C LYS A 4 -0.87 -0.39 29.47
N LEU A 5 -1.28 -0.57 28.22
CA LEU A 5 -2.40 0.17 27.65
C LEU A 5 -3.68 -0.12 28.43
N THR A 6 -4.49 0.91 28.62
CA THR A 6 -5.80 0.84 29.28
C THR A 6 -6.86 1.41 28.35
N GLY A 7 -8.06 0.85 28.34
CA GLY A 7 -9.16 1.40 27.53
C GLY A 7 -10.18 2.15 28.36
N ILE A 8 -10.77 3.19 27.78
CA ILE A 8 -11.95 3.88 28.32
C ILE A 8 -13.03 3.97 27.23
N CYS A 9 -14.30 4.01 27.64
CA CYS A 9 -15.45 4.19 26.78
C CYS A 9 -16.16 5.49 27.16
N ILE A 10 -16.20 6.47 26.25
CA ILE A 10 -17.18 7.56 26.36
C ILE A 10 -18.53 6.99 25.95
N VAL A 11 -19.44 6.90 26.93
CA VAL A 11 -20.74 6.23 26.76
C VAL A 11 -21.59 6.95 25.73
N ALA A 12 -21.57 8.28 25.67
CA ALA A 12 -22.31 9.03 24.66
C ALA A 12 -21.53 10.27 24.24
N LEU A 13 -21.27 10.38 22.93
CA LEU A 13 -20.51 11.47 22.36
C LEU A 13 -21.41 12.70 22.09
N PRO A 14 -20.93 13.92 22.40
CA PRO A 14 -21.60 15.14 22.00
C PRO A 14 -21.64 15.25 20.48
N ARG A 15 -22.70 15.82 19.91
CA ARG A 15 -22.91 15.90 18.44
C ARG A 15 -21.77 16.60 17.69
N GLU A 16 -21.01 17.43 18.38
CA GLU A 16 -19.86 18.16 17.88
C GLU A 16 -18.60 17.28 17.69
N TYR A 17 -18.56 16.10 18.29
CA TYR A 17 -17.39 15.20 18.27
C TYR A 17 -17.79 13.86 17.65
N ARG A 18 -17.57 13.71 16.34
CA ARG A 18 -18.01 12.56 15.52
C ARG A 18 -16.88 11.90 14.76
N THR A 19 -15.69 12.48 14.74
CA THR A 19 -14.50 11.91 14.10
C THR A 19 -13.46 11.47 15.13
N CYS A 20 -12.58 10.55 14.74
CA CYS A 20 -11.48 10.09 15.60
C CYS A 20 -10.58 11.25 16.05
N THR A 21 -10.33 12.22 15.17
CA THR A 21 -9.52 13.41 15.45
C THR A 21 -10.18 14.32 16.47
N GLU A 22 -11.48 14.61 16.30
CA GLU A 22 -12.25 15.43 17.24
C GLU A 22 -12.28 14.76 18.62
N VAL A 23 -12.56 13.46 18.69
CA VAL A 23 -12.61 12.72 19.95
C VAL A 23 -11.23 12.63 20.60
N LYS A 24 -10.16 12.45 19.83
CA LYS A 24 -8.80 12.51 20.37
C LYS A 24 -8.52 13.87 21.00
N ASN A 25 -8.82 14.96 20.29
CA ASN A 25 -8.66 16.32 20.80
C ASN A 25 -9.52 16.57 22.06
N LEU A 26 -10.74 16.03 22.08
CA LEU A 26 -11.64 16.09 23.24
C LEU A 26 -10.99 15.45 24.48
N ILE A 27 -10.43 14.26 24.33
CA ILE A 27 -9.80 13.51 25.44
C ILE A 27 -8.50 14.18 25.90
N GLU A 28 -7.62 14.53 24.95
CA GLU A 28 -6.26 15.01 25.26
C GLU A 28 -6.24 16.46 25.71
N ASN A 29 -6.93 17.36 24.98
CA ASN A 29 -6.76 18.80 25.15
C ASN A 29 -7.94 19.46 25.85
N THR A 30 -9.17 19.00 25.58
CA THR A 30 -10.37 19.63 26.13
C THR A 30 -10.68 19.13 27.54
N LEU A 31 -10.73 17.81 27.73
CA LEU A 31 -11.07 17.16 29.00
C LEU A 31 -9.83 16.79 29.82
N ASN A 32 -8.63 16.89 29.23
CA ASN A 32 -7.35 16.60 29.88
C ASN A 32 -7.33 15.24 30.61
N ILE A 33 -7.89 14.21 29.96
CA ILE A 33 -8.07 12.88 30.56
C ILE A 33 -6.74 12.10 30.56
N GLY A 34 -5.99 12.21 29.46
CA GLY A 34 -4.72 11.53 29.27
C GLY A 34 -4.34 11.44 27.79
N GLN A 35 -3.32 10.64 27.49
CA GLN A 35 -2.79 10.48 26.14
C GLN A 35 -3.48 9.32 25.41
N VAL A 36 -3.91 9.58 24.18
CA VAL A 36 -4.67 8.64 23.35
C VAL A 36 -3.73 7.88 22.42
N ALA A 37 -3.80 6.55 22.49
CA ALA A 37 -3.18 5.66 21.50
C ALA A 37 -4.06 5.52 20.25
N SER A 38 -5.37 5.26 20.44
CA SER A 38 -6.32 5.11 19.33
C SER A 38 -7.76 5.39 19.73
N VAL A 39 -8.59 5.73 18.74
CA VAL A 39 -10.03 5.96 18.93
C VAL A 39 -10.82 5.02 18.03
N HIS A 40 -11.80 4.32 18.61
CA HIS A 40 -12.69 3.38 17.93
C HIS A 40 -14.14 3.81 18.15
N LEU A 41 -14.70 4.46 17.14
CA LEU A 41 -16.07 4.95 17.16
C LEU A 41 -17.06 3.80 16.93
N ALA A 42 -18.14 3.80 17.69
CA ALA A 42 -19.23 2.86 17.53
C ALA A 42 -20.58 3.53 17.71
N GLU A 43 -21.62 2.86 17.23
CA GLU A 43 -23.00 3.23 17.51
C GLU A 43 -23.54 2.28 18.57
N THR A 44 -24.40 2.78 19.44
CA THR A 44 -25.09 1.97 20.43
C THR A 44 -26.54 2.41 20.54
N MET A 45 -27.41 1.46 20.86
CA MET A 45 -28.83 1.71 21.05
C MET A 45 -29.16 1.57 22.53
N SER A 46 -29.85 2.57 23.07
CA SER A 46 -30.37 2.52 24.44
C SER A 46 -31.54 1.52 24.54
N LYS A 47 -31.92 1.17 25.77
CA LYS A 47 -33.13 0.35 26.03
C LYS A 47 -34.41 0.98 25.48
N THR A 48 -34.41 2.30 25.23
CA THR A 48 -35.53 3.06 24.67
C THR A 48 -35.41 3.26 23.16
N ASN A 49 -34.58 2.47 22.46
CA ASN A 49 -34.35 2.54 21.02
C ASN A 49 -33.79 3.86 20.49
N VAL A 50 -33.25 4.71 21.38
CA VAL A 50 -32.49 5.90 20.96
C VAL A 50 -31.08 5.48 20.62
N VAL A 51 -30.67 5.75 19.39
CA VAL A 51 -29.31 5.54 18.88
C VAL A 51 -28.43 6.70 19.33
N TYR A 52 -27.23 6.38 19.80
CA TYR A 52 -26.21 7.35 20.18
C TYR A 52 -24.83 6.84 19.77
N HIS A 53 -23.89 7.77 19.67
CA HIS A 53 -22.51 7.49 19.28
C HIS A 53 -21.64 7.31 20.51
N THR A 54 -20.74 6.33 20.48
CA THR A 54 -19.82 6.00 21.57
C THR A 54 -18.40 6.02 21.04
N ALA A 55 -17.44 6.32 21.91
CA ALA A 55 -16.02 6.21 21.59
C ALA A 55 -15.33 5.26 22.56
N ASN A 56 -14.73 4.20 22.03
CA ASN A 56 -13.81 3.35 22.76
C ASN A 56 -12.40 3.85 22.48
N VAL A 57 -11.74 4.37 23.51
CA VAL A 57 -10.46 5.04 23.40
C VAL A 57 -9.42 4.19 24.10
N ILE A 58 -8.40 3.78 23.37
CA ILE A 58 -7.24 3.13 23.96
C ILE A 58 -6.28 4.23 24.38
N MET A 59 -5.93 4.22 25.65
CA MET A 59 -5.09 5.22 26.31
C MET A 59 -3.68 4.68 26.45
N THR A 60 -2.69 5.51 26.11
CA THR A 60 -1.29 5.28 26.48
C THR A 60 -1.11 5.50 27.98
N THR A 61 -1.71 6.57 28.49
CA THR A 61 -1.69 6.94 29.90
C THR A 61 -2.97 7.66 30.27
N ILE A 62 -3.53 7.38 31.44
CA ILE A 62 -4.58 8.19 32.07
C ILE A 62 -3.90 9.06 33.12
N THR A 63 -4.10 10.38 33.03
CA THR A 63 -3.48 11.36 33.92
C THR A 63 -4.49 12.06 34.82
N ASN A 64 -5.77 12.01 34.46
CA ASN A 64 -6.83 12.63 35.23
C ASN A 64 -7.12 11.84 36.50
N THR A 65 -6.73 12.42 37.64
CA THR A 65 -6.82 11.79 38.97
C THR A 65 -8.25 11.51 39.39
N LYS A 66 -9.20 12.39 39.07
CA LYS A 66 -10.62 12.18 39.37
C LYS A 66 -11.13 10.91 38.70
N ILE A 67 -10.84 10.73 37.41
CA ILE A 67 -11.28 9.54 36.67
C ILE A 67 -10.68 8.26 37.26
N MET A 68 -9.39 8.30 37.61
CA MET A 68 -8.72 7.14 38.23
C MET A 68 -9.37 6.77 39.57
N SER A 69 -9.63 7.75 40.44
CA SER A 69 -10.31 7.54 41.72
C SER A 69 -11.75 7.06 41.54
N ASP A 70 -12.51 7.67 40.62
CA ASP A 70 -13.89 7.27 40.33
C ASP A 70 -13.94 5.81 39.83
N PHE A 71 -12.99 5.38 38.99
CA PHE A 71 -12.94 3.99 38.53
C PHE A 71 -12.69 2.99 39.66
N GLU A 72 -11.85 3.34 40.64
CA GLU A 72 -11.61 2.50 41.81
C GLU A 72 -12.84 2.44 42.74
N GLU A 73 -13.51 3.58 42.96
CA GLU A 73 -14.66 3.69 43.87
C GLU A 73 -15.95 3.11 43.29
N PHE A 74 -16.20 3.31 42.00
CA PHE A 74 -17.48 3.01 41.35
C PHE A 74 -17.42 1.87 40.32
N GLU A 75 -16.51 0.92 40.52
CA GLU A 75 -16.35 -0.28 39.69
C GLU A 75 -16.25 0.08 38.19
N GLY A 76 -15.26 0.90 37.85
CA GLY A 76 -14.97 1.25 36.46
C GLY A 76 -15.90 2.30 35.85
N ARG A 77 -16.65 3.06 36.66
CA ARG A 77 -17.53 4.13 36.19
C ARG A 77 -17.01 5.49 36.64
N ALA A 78 -16.97 6.44 35.73
CA ALA A 78 -16.61 7.82 36.03
C ALA A 78 -17.54 8.78 35.28
N SER A 79 -17.56 10.03 35.74
CA SER A 79 -18.24 11.12 35.06
C SER A 79 -17.36 12.36 35.08
N ILE A 80 -17.32 13.07 33.97
CA ILE A 80 -16.63 14.35 33.86
C ILE A 80 -17.62 15.43 33.43
N ASP A 81 -17.69 16.51 34.19
CA ASP A 81 -18.52 17.65 33.84
C ASP A 81 -17.91 18.40 32.65
N VAL A 82 -18.78 18.98 31.83
CA VAL A 82 -18.34 19.80 30.70
C VAL A 82 -17.69 21.08 31.26
N PRO A 83 -16.44 21.40 30.88
CA PRO A 83 -15.75 22.58 31.38
C PRO A 83 -16.54 23.88 31.17
N GLU A 84 -16.38 24.82 32.10
CA GLU A 84 -17.05 26.12 32.02
C GLU A 84 -16.63 26.86 30.74
N GLY A 85 -17.61 27.44 30.03
CA GLY A 85 -17.41 28.11 28.74
C GLY A 85 -17.45 27.18 27.51
N LEU A 86 -17.51 25.86 27.70
CA LEU A 86 -17.65 24.90 26.62
C LEU A 86 -19.11 24.46 26.46
N SER A 87 -19.64 24.53 25.25
CA SER A 87 -21.00 24.10 24.94
C SER A 87 -20.98 22.78 24.18
N MET A 88 -21.46 21.71 24.82
CA MET A 88 -21.68 20.40 24.23
C MET A 88 -23.16 20.11 24.13
N SER A 89 -23.59 19.41 23.08
CA SER A 89 -25.00 19.06 22.92
C SER A 89 -25.21 17.58 22.62
N TRP A 90 -26.34 17.07 23.09
CA TRP A 90 -26.87 15.79 22.63
C TRP A 90 -27.31 15.88 21.17
N ASP A 91 -27.55 14.74 20.52
CA ASP A 91 -28.03 14.69 19.14
C ASP A 91 -29.39 15.40 18.94
N ASN A 92 -30.20 15.49 19.99
CA ASN A 92 -31.46 16.25 19.98
C ASN A 92 -31.29 17.77 20.17
N GLY A 93 -30.05 18.25 20.24
CA GLY A 93 -29.71 19.67 20.41
C GLY A 93 -29.84 20.21 21.84
N LYS A 94 -30.25 19.39 22.82
CA LYS A 94 -30.24 19.81 24.23
C LYS A 94 -28.80 19.88 24.75
N PRO A 95 -28.50 20.77 25.71
CA PRO A 95 -27.18 20.86 26.30
C PRO A 95 -26.80 19.57 27.04
N MET A 96 -25.55 19.16 26.88
CA MET A 96 -24.90 18.07 27.59
C MET A 96 -24.05 18.67 28.70
N GLY A 97 -24.35 18.31 29.96
CA GLY A 97 -23.66 18.86 31.14
C GLY A 97 -22.49 18.02 31.62
N HIS A 98 -22.45 16.73 31.26
CA HIS A 98 -21.37 15.82 31.65
C HIS A 98 -21.24 14.70 30.62
N LEU A 99 -20.08 14.04 30.61
CA LEU A 99 -19.82 12.81 29.86
C LEU A 99 -19.63 11.65 30.84
N SER A 100 -20.37 10.56 30.61
CA SER A 100 -20.16 9.31 31.33
C SER A 100 -19.04 8.51 30.66
N ILE A 101 -18.10 8.05 31.48
CA ILE A 101 -16.93 7.29 31.06
C ILE A 101 -16.96 5.93 31.76
N ARG A 102 -16.66 4.87 31.02
CA ARG A 102 -16.48 3.52 31.57
C ARG A 102 -15.09 2.99 31.29
N ASP A 103 -14.57 2.16 32.18
CA ASP A 103 -13.36 1.40 31.92
C ASP A 103 -13.62 0.33 30.84
N ILE A 104 -12.56 -0.03 30.11
CA ILE A 104 -12.54 -1.17 29.20
C ILE A 104 -11.39 -2.08 29.66
N PRO A 105 -11.69 -3.10 30.49
CA PRO A 105 -10.66 -3.98 31.03
C PRO A 105 -9.94 -4.81 29.96
N ASP A 106 -10.68 -5.20 28.92
CA ASP A 106 -10.18 -6.00 27.81
C ASP A 106 -10.21 -5.21 26.50
N ILE A 107 -9.05 -4.70 26.12
CA ILE A 107 -8.83 -3.96 24.87
C ILE A 107 -8.45 -4.86 23.70
N SER A 108 -8.29 -6.18 23.90
CA SER A 108 -7.77 -7.10 22.87
C SER A 108 -8.63 -7.15 21.60
N ARG A 109 -9.92 -6.82 21.74
CA ARG A 109 -10.86 -6.66 20.63
C ARG A 109 -10.53 -5.51 19.67
N PHE A 110 -9.53 -4.68 19.96
CA PHE A 110 -9.11 -3.57 19.11
C PHE A 110 -7.66 -3.72 18.62
N ASP A 111 -6.95 -4.77 19.04
CA ASP A 111 -5.54 -5.00 18.71
C ASP A 111 -5.30 -5.15 17.20
N PHE A 112 -6.33 -5.55 16.45
CA PHE A 112 -6.20 -5.78 15.02
C PHE A 112 -6.15 -4.48 14.19
N CYS A 113 -6.71 -3.38 14.70
CA CYS A 113 -6.81 -2.10 13.97
C CYS A 113 -6.16 -0.92 14.71
N SER A 114 -5.71 -1.11 15.95
CA SER A 114 -5.04 -0.04 16.69
C SER A 114 -3.63 0.21 16.13
N PRO A 115 -3.15 1.46 16.12
CA PRO A 115 -1.76 1.78 15.83
C PRO A 115 -0.87 1.01 16.79
N SER A 116 0.00 0.19 16.24
CA SER A 116 1.00 -0.57 16.94
C SER A 116 2.39 0.00 16.64
N THR A 117 3.44 -0.73 17.00
CA THR A 117 4.80 -0.42 16.55
C THR A 117 4.86 -0.25 15.03
N LYS A 118 5.80 0.58 14.56
CA LYS A 118 6.03 0.75 13.12
C LYS A 118 6.49 -0.58 12.53
N MET A 119 5.87 -0.99 11.43
CA MET A 119 6.31 -2.17 10.68
C MET A 119 7.58 -1.83 9.91
N GLU A 120 8.57 -2.73 9.97
CA GLU A 120 9.81 -2.61 9.21
C GLU A 120 9.73 -3.44 7.92
N PHE A 121 10.22 -2.85 6.83
CA PHE A 121 10.28 -3.51 5.52
C PHE A 121 11.73 -3.77 5.12
N PRO A 122 12.04 -4.93 4.51
CA PRO A 122 13.36 -5.18 3.92
C PRO A 122 13.71 -4.08 2.92
N GLY A 123 14.88 -3.46 3.07
CA GLY A 123 15.32 -2.36 2.21
C GLY A 123 14.73 -0.98 2.54
N GLY A 124 13.95 -0.85 3.62
CA GLY A 124 13.48 0.43 4.16
C GLY A 124 12.38 1.13 3.35
N ALA A 125 12.01 0.60 2.18
CA ALA A 125 10.97 1.18 1.35
C ALA A 125 9.57 0.83 1.87
N CYS A 126 8.85 1.84 2.35
CA CYS A 126 7.46 1.72 2.80
C CYS A 126 6.53 1.52 1.59
N PRO A 127 5.81 0.37 1.46
CA PRO A 127 4.93 0.14 0.33
C PRO A 127 3.78 1.13 0.29
N SER A 128 3.45 1.66 -0.89
CA SER A 128 2.22 2.43 -1.10
C SER A 128 1.12 1.52 -1.64
N LEU A 129 -0.14 1.89 -1.40
CA LEU A 129 -1.31 1.19 -1.91
C LEU A 129 -1.94 1.93 -3.09
N HIS A 130 -2.60 1.16 -3.95
CA HIS A 130 -3.40 1.67 -5.04
C HIS A 130 -4.82 1.09 -4.95
N ILE A 131 -5.81 1.97 -4.99
CA ILE A 131 -7.22 1.64 -5.17
C ILE A 131 -7.58 1.93 -6.63
N PRO A 132 -7.79 0.90 -7.47
CA PRO A 132 -8.08 1.10 -8.89
C PRO A 132 -9.40 1.82 -9.15
N ILE A 133 -10.39 1.58 -8.30
CA ILE A 133 -11.76 2.09 -8.43
C ILE A 133 -12.31 2.27 -7.02
N ILE A 134 -12.68 3.50 -6.67
CA ILE A 134 -13.49 3.83 -5.50
C ILE A 134 -14.95 3.83 -5.97
N PRO A 135 -15.81 2.91 -5.48
CA PRO A 135 -17.22 2.90 -5.83
C PRO A 135 -17.88 4.24 -5.49
N LYS A 136 -18.68 4.77 -6.40
CA LYS A 136 -19.48 5.96 -6.12
C LYS A 136 -20.51 5.69 -5.04
N LYS A 137 -20.84 6.71 -4.26
CA LYS A 137 -21.86 6.63 -3.19
C LYS A 137 -21.62 5.43 -2.28
N LEU A 138 -20.35 5.12 -2.02
CA LEU A 138 -19.98 4.06 -1.09
C LEU A 138 -20.48 4.46 0.30
N SER A 139 -21.21 3.56 0.91
CA SER A 139 -21.92 3.71 2.17
C SER A 139 -21.60 2.52 3.06
N ARG A 140 -21.96 2.61 4.34
CA ARG A 140 -21.89 1.47 5.26
C ARG A 140 -23.29 1.04 5.68
N TYR A 141 -23.47 -0.25 5.91
CA TYR A 141 -24.64 -0.78 6.56
C TYR A 141 -24.35 -0.95 8.05
N SER A 142 -25.21 -0.36 8.90
CA SER A 142 -25.18 -0.59 10.34
C SER A 142 -26.19 -1.67 10.69
N PRO A 143 -25.74 -2.83 11.19
CA PRO A 143 -26.65 -3.89 11.62
C PRO A 143 -27.49 -3.48 12.84
N LEU A 144 -27.02 -2.50 13.62
CA LEU A 144 -27.71 -2.02 14.82
C LEU A 144 -29.03 -1.30 14.49
N THR A 145 -29.00 -0.44 13.48
CA THR A 145 -30.15 0.37 13.06
C THR A 145 -30.84 -0.22 11.84
N SER A 146 -30.25 -1.23 11.19
CA SER A 146 -30.67 -1.75 9.90
C SER A 146 -30.73 -0.67 8.81
N THR A 147 -29.88 0.36 8.92
CA THR A 147 -29.82 1.47 7.98
C THR A 147 -28.53 1.46 7.16
N VAL A 148 -28.65 1.85 5.90
CA VAL A 148 -27.51 2.19 5.04
C VAL A 148 -27.22 3.67 5.22
N TYR A 149 -26.05 3.99 5.78
CA TYR A 149 -25.61 5.36 5.98
C TYR A 149 -24.90 5.87 4.74
N SER A 150 -25.57 6.75 4.00
CA SER A 150 -25.01 7.51 2.87
C SER A 150 -24.62 8.94 3.25
N GLN A 151 -24.59 9.25 4.54
CA GLN A 151 -24.43 10.62 5.02
C GLN A 151 -22.98 11.13 4.87
N PRO A 152 -22.78 12.38 4.40
CA PRO A 152 -21.45 12.99 4.22
C PRO A 152 -20.58 13.05 5.48
N ARG A 153 -21.21 13.08 6.66
CA ARG A 153 -20.56 13.35 7.95
C ARG A 153 -19.64 12.24 8.44
N GLU A 154 -19.78 11.02 7.92
CA GLU A 154 -18.88 9.89 8.26
C GLU A 154 -17.72 9.73 7.28
N GLY A 155 -17.57 10.71 6.38
CA GLY A 155 -16.60 10.71 5.30
C GLY A 155 -17.07 9.83 4.16
N PHE A 156 -17.43 10.44 3.03
CA PHE A 156 -17.40 9.69 1.79
C PHE A 156 -15.96 9.22 1.56
N TYR A 157 -15.78 7.93 1.29
CA TYR A 157 -14.45 7.33 1.08
C TYR A 157 -13.77 7.79 -0.22
N ASP A 158 -14.34 8.78 -0.91
CA ASP A 158 -13.81 9.47 -2.09
C ASP A 158 -13.26 10.88 -1.76
N THR A 159 -13.17 11.19 -0.47
CA THR A 159 -12.52 12.38 0.11
C THR A 159 -11.25 11.97 0.84
N GLU A 160 -10.28 12.88 0.93
CA GLU A 160 -9.02 12.63 1.64
C GLU A 160 -9.26 12.28 3.12
N SER A 161 -10.09 13.05 3.81
CA SER A 161 -10.41 12.81 5.22
C SER A 161 -11.13 11.47 5.44
N GLY A 162 -12.14 11.16 4.62
CA GLY A 162 -12.90 9.91 4.75
C GLY A 162 -12.06 8.67 4.45
N LEU A 163 -11.24 8.72 3.39
CA LEU A 163 -10.35 7.61 3.05
C LEU A 163 -9.20 7.46 4.06
N THR A 164 -8.66 8.57 4.57
CA THR A 164 -7.66 8.56 5.65
C THR A 164 -8.22 7.89 6.91
N ASP A 165 -9.42 8.28 7.34
CA ASP A 165 -10.06 7.66 8.51
C ASP A 165 -10.30 6.15 8.31
N LEU A 166 -10.73 5.76 7.10
CA LEU A 166 -10.90 4.34 6.77
C LEU A 166 -9.60 3.55 6.90
N ILE A 167 -8.52 4.05 6.30
CA ILE A 167 -7.24 3.35 6.23
C ILE A 167 -6.55 3.32 7.59
N GLN A 168 -6.52 4.47 8.29
CA GLN A 168 -5.81 4.61 9.56
C GLN A 168 -6.59 4.02 10.74
N ASN A 169 -7.86 4.40 10.90
CA ASN A 169 -8.58 4.18 12.15
C ASN A 169 -9.49 2.95 12.09
N LYS A 170 -10.17 2.75 10.96
CA LYS A 170 -11.15 1.65 10.80
C LYS A 170 -10.47 0.34 10.38
N LEU A 171 -9.55 0.39 9.42
CA LEU A 171 -8.83 -0.78 8.92
C LEU A 171 -7.49 -1.01 9.63
N GLY A 172 -6.86 0.07 10.11
CA GLY A 172 -5.61 -0.02 10.86
C GLY A 172 -4.42 -0.45 9.99
N PHE A 173 -4.35 -0.02 8.73
CA PHE A 173 -3.25 -0.44 7.86
C PHE A 173 -1.95 0.32 8.14
N GLY A 174 -2.04 1.62 8.44
CA GLY A 174 -0.87 2.45 8.69
C GLY A 174 -1.22 3.92 8.79
N GLN A 175 -0.23 4.72 9.18
CA GLN A 175 -0.34 6.17 9.19
C GLN A 175 -0.24 6.68 7.75
N VAL A 176 -1.30 7.32 7.26
CA VAL A 176 -1.34 7.91 5.92
C VAL A 176 -0.51 9.20 5.93
N LYS A 177 0.35 9.32 4.92
CA LYS A 177 1.16 10.51 4.65
C LYS A 177 0.45 11.43 3.67
N ARG A 178 -0.08 10.87 2.58
CA ARG A 178 -0.91 11.58 1.59
C ARG A 178 -1.76 10.62 0.75
N ILE A 179 -2.79 11.17 0.10
CA ILE A 179 -3.65 10.44 -0.84
C ILE A 179 -3.73 11.21 -2.15
N ASP A 180 -3.28 10.58 -3.23
CA ASP A 180 -3.31 11.14 -4.58
C ASP A 180 -4.51 10.56 -5.33
N PHE A 181 -5.58 11.35 -5.49
CA PHE A 181 -6.76 10.96 -6.26
C PHE A 181 -6.52 11.12 -7.76
N VAL A 182 -6.98 10.15 -8.54
CA VAL A 182 -6.94 10.20 -10.01
C VAL A 182 -8.33 10.10 -10.58
N THR A 183 -8.74 11.14 -11.29
CA THR A 183 -9.94 11.17 -12.13
C THR A 183 -9.55 10.79 -13.55
N ARG A 184 -10.15 9.73 -14.10
CA ARG A 184 -9.94 9.34 -15.50
C ARG A 184 -10.96 10.09 -16.37
N ASP A 185 -10.53 11.14 -17.07
CA ASP A 185 -11.32 12.04 -17.94
C ASP A 185 -12.40 12.88 -17.24
N ASP A 186 -12.50 14.16 -17.64
CA ASP A 186 -13.19 15.30 -17.03
C ASP A 186 -14.73 15.22 -16.89
N LYS A 187 -15.33 14.03 -16.79
CA LYS A 187 -16.73 13.88 -16.44
C LYS A 187 -16.82 13.61 -14.93
N GLU A 188 -17.52 14.48 -14.19
CA GLU A 188 -17.81 14.35 -12.74
C GLU A 188 -18.31 12.95 -12.34
N ASP A 189 -18.83 12.19 -13.31
CA ASP A 189 -19.47 10.92 -13.14
C ASP A 189 -18.57 9.70 -13.47
N LYS A 190 -17.25 9.77 -13.29
CA LYS A 190 -16.38 8.57 -13.34
C LYS A 190 -15.81 8.21 -11.97
N PRO A 191 -15.62 6.90 -11.68
CA PRO A 191 -15.07 6.47 -10.40
C PRO A 191 -13.63 6.97 -10.23
N LYS A 192 -13.33 7.51 -9.06
CA LYS A 192 -11.98 7.96 -8.70
C LYS A 192 -11.09 6.73 -8.42
N ALA A 193 -9.85 6.77 -8.87
CA ALA A 193 -8.79 5.93 -8.31
C ALA A 193 -8.06 6.71 -7.23
N ALA A 194 -7.32 6.01 -6.36
CA ALA A 194 -6.48 6.66 -5.36
C ALA A 194 -5.16 5.91 -5.18
N PHE A 195 -4.09 6.67 -4.99
CA PHE A 195 -2.80 6.17 -4.51
C PHE A 195 -2.61 6.64 -3.07
N ILE A 196 -2.36 5.69 -2.17
CA ILE A 196 -2.24 5.95 -0.74
C ILE A 196 -0.78 5.76 -0.36
N HIS A 197 -0.17 6.83 0.10
CA HIS A 197 1.20 6.87 0.57
C HIS A 197 1.19 6.84 2.10
N PHE A 198 2.01 5.98 2.69
CA PHE A 198 2.11 5.79 4.13
C PHE A 198 3.38 6.45 4.66
N ASP A 199 3.28 7.11 5.81
CA ASP A 199 4.46 7.46 6.61
C ASP A 199 5.10 6.18 7.15
N HIS A 200 4.25 5.30 7.69
CA HIS A 200 4.61 3.94 8.07
C HIS A 200 3.37 3.05 8.13
N TRP A 201 3.58 1.74 7.99
CA TRP A 201 2.56 0.74 8.27
C TRP A 201 2.50 0.45 9.77
N TYR A 202 1.31 0.15 10.27
CA TYR A 202 1.15 -0.35 11.63
C TYR A 202 1.51 -1.83 11.64
N ASP A 203 2.33 -2.28 12.59
CA ASP A 203 2.65 -3.69 12.75
C ASP A 203 1.53 -4.44 13.51
N ASN A 204 0.45 -4.78 12.82
CA ASN A 204 -0.71 -5.43 13.42
C ASN A 204 -1.26 -6.57 12.54
N LYS A 205 -2.30 -7.25 13.04
CA LYS A 205 -2.86 -8.40 12.34
C LYS A 205 -3.47 -8.02 10.99
N ASN A 206 -4.15 -6.87 10.90
CA ASN A 206 -4.81 -6.46 9.67
C ASN A 206 -3.82 -6.08 8.56
N SER A 207 -2.81 -5.29 8.89
CA SER A 207 -1.78 -4.88 7.92
C SER A 207 -0.99 -6.08 7.39
N ARG A 208 -0.53 -6.98 8.28
CA ARG A 208 0.17 -8.21 7.90
C ARG A 208 -0.72 -9.11 7.03
N PHE A 209 -1.98 -9.27 7.42
CA PHE A 209 -2.94 -10.07 6.65
C PHE A 209 -3.20 -9.48 5.26
N LEU A 210 -3.39 -8.16 5.16
CA LEU A 210 -3.55 -7.46 3.88
C LEU A 210 -2.35 -7.69 2.98
N LEU A 211 -1.14 -7.42 3.48
CA LEU A 211 0.10 -7.52 2.71
C LEU A 211 0.32 -8.96 2.21
N ALA A 212 0.20 -9.95 3.10
CA ALA A 212 0.32 -11.36 2.73
C ALA A 212 -0.70 -11.77 1.65
N LYS A 213 -1.95 -11.27 1.74
CA LYS A 213 -2.97 -11.58 0.74
C LYS A 213 -2.71 -10.90 -0.61
N ILE A 214 -2.20 -9.68 -0.61
CA ILE A 214 -1.83 -9.00 -1.85
C ILE A 214 -0.60 -9.67 -2.48
N GLU A 215 0.36 -10.13 -1.69
CA GLU A 215 1.51 -10.90 -2.18
C GLU A 215 1.07 -12.21 -2.84
N GLU A 216 0.14 -12.94 -2.21
CA GLU A 216 -0.40 -14.21 -2.73
C GLU A 216 -1.23 -14.04 -4.01
N THR A 217 -2.08 -13.01 -4.09
CA THR A 217 -3.14 -12.92 -5.12
C THR A 217 -3.06 -11.68 -6.02
N GLY A 218 -2.11 -10.78 -5.76
CA GLY A 218 -1.93 -9.50 -6.45
C GLY A 218 -2.95 -8.41 -6.08
N ASN A 219 -4.03 -8.73 -5.35
CA ASN A 219 -5.03 -7.75 -4.91
C ASN A 219 -5.84 -8.26 -3.71
N PHE A 220 -6.42 -7.35 -2.93
CA PHE A 220 -7.28 -7.71 -1.81
C PHE A 220 -8.62 -6.99 -1.87
N ARG A 221 -9.72 -7.72 -1.66
CA ARG A 221 -11.09 -7.18 -1.67
C ARG A 221 -11.59 -6.96 -0.24
N GLN A 222 -11.61 -5.71 0.19
CA GLN A 222 -12.18 -5.30 1.48
C GLN A 222 -13.69 -5.06 1.35
N LYS A 223 -14.50 -5.88 2.02
CA LYS A 223 -15.99 -5.80 1.97
C LYS A 223 -16.61 -4.93 3.08
N GLY A 224 -15.81 -4.38 3.96
CA GLY A 224 -16.28 -3.66 5.15
C GLY A 224 -15.17 -3.49 6.17
N PHE A 225 -15.50 -3.22 7.42
CA PHE A 225 -14.53 -3.25 8.52
C PHE A 225 -15.21 -3.70 9.81
N TYR A 226 -14.44 -4.25 10.74
CA TYR A 226 -14.95 -4.64 12.05
C TYR A 226 -14.70 -3.50 13.04
N ASN A 227 -15.73 -3.00 13.70
CA ASN A 227 -15.63 -1.87 14.64
C ASN A 227 -15.39 -2.30 16.09
N GLY A 228 -14.98 -3.56 16.33
CA GLY A 228 -14.84 -4.16 17.66
C GLY A 228 -16.14 -4.78 18.22
N PHE A 229 -17.28 -4.58 17.56
CA PHE A 229 -18.57 -5.16 17.94
C PHE A 229 -19.22 -5.91 16.78
N ASN A 230 -19.40 -5.22 15.65
CA ASN A 230 -20.10 -5.72 14.49
C ASN A 230 -19.32 -5.46 13.20
N MET A 231 -19.55 -6.33 12.20
CA MET A 231 -19.04 -6.11 10.87
C MET A 231 -19.85 -5.03 10.16
N GLN A 232 -19.19 -3.93 9.80
CA GLN A 232 -19.74 -2.82 9.04
C GLN A 232 -19.49 -3.09 7.56
N LYS A 233 -20.47 -3.66 6.87
CA LYS A 233 -20.36 -3.99 5.43
C LYS A 233 -20.47 -2.74 4.57
N PHE A 234 -19.72 -2.72 3.48
CA PHE A 234 -19.83 -1.67 2.46
C PHE A 234 -21.00 -1.94 1.53
N TYR A 235 -21.70 -0.86 1.18
CA TYR A 235 -22.78 -0.86 0.19
C TYR A 235 -22.58 0.27 -0.80
N ALA A 236 -22.97 0.07 -2.05
CA ALA A 236 -22.99 1.12 -3.06
C ALA A 236 -24.39 1.18 -3.68
N GLN A 237 -24.85 2.38 -4.00
CA GLN A 237 -26.09 2.55 -4.77
C GLN A 237 -25.80 2.34 -6.26
N ASN A 238 -26.58 1.48 -6.91
CA ASN A 238 -26.57 1.36 -8.36
C ASN A 238 -27.30 2.56 -9.01
N GLU A 239 -27.28 2.62 -10.34
CA GLU A 239 -27.94 3.70 -11.12
C GLU A 239 -29.44 3.82 -10.84
N ASN A 240 -30.07 2.72 -10.43
CA ASN A 240 -31.48 2.64 -10.06
C ASN A 240 -31.75 3.04 -8.59
N GLY A 241 -30.72 3.47 -7.84
CA GLY A 241 -30.83 3.85 -6.43
C GLY A 241 -30.93 2.69 -5.44
N GLN A 242 -30.84 1.45 -5.90
CA GLN A 242 -30.84 0.26 -5.02
C GLN A 242 -29.47 0.06 -4.41
N SER A 243 -29.43 -0.25 -3.11
CA SER A 243 -28.18 -0.53 -2.39
C SER A 243 -27.77 -1.99 -2.56
N GLN A 244 -26.55 -2.22 -3.03
CA GLN A 244 -25.94 -3.55 -3.16
C GLN A 244 -24.66 -3.65 -2.33
N GLU A 245 -24.29 -4.85 -1.88
CA GLU A 245 -23.00 -5.07 -1.23
C GLU A 245 -21.85 -4.65 -2.15
N ALA A 246 -20.88 -3.95 -1.59
CA ALA A 246 -19.75 -3.39 -2.29
C ALA A 246 -18.42 -3.81 -1.63
N PHE A 247 -17.32 -3.51 -2.32
CA PHE A 247 -15.98 -3.72 -1.80
C PHE A 247 -15.00 -2.69 -2.37
N ILE A 248 -13.91 -2.46 -1.65
CA ILE A 248 -12.75 -1.71 -2.11
C ILE A 248 -11.66 -2.71 -2.47
N VAL A 249 -11.01 -2.51 -3.62
CA VAL A 249 -9.86 -3.32 -4.04
C VAL A 249 -8.57 -2.60 -3.69
N PHE A 250 -7.70 -3.27 -2.94
CA PHE A 250 -6.34 -2.80 -2.65
C PHE A 250 -5.32 -3.57 -3.49
N LYS A 251 -4.32 -2.86 -4.01
CA LYS A 251 -3.15 -3.41 -4.69
C LYS A 251 -1.89 -2.72 -4.20
N ILE A 252 -0.72 -3.37 -4.29
CA ILE A 252 0.55 -2.65 -4.14
C ILE A 252 0.70 -1.65 -5.28
N ASN A 253 1.13 -0.45 -4.95
CA ASN A 253 1.52 0.54 -5.93
C ASN A 253 3.01 0.35 -6.27
N HIS A 254 3.27 -0.19 -7.47
CA HIS A 254 4.62 -0.43 -7.98
C HIS A 254 5.26 0.80 -8.63
N LYS A 255 4.53 1.92 -8.75
CA LYS A 255 5.01 3.18 -9.32
C LYS A 255 4.62 4.34 -8.40
N PRO A 256 5.14 4.39 -7.16
CA PRO A 256 4.88 5.51 -6.27
C PRO A 256 5.34 6.82 -6.91
N ILE A 257 4.48 7.83 -6.85
CA ILE A 257 4.83 9.18 -7.27
C ILE A 257 5.94 9.68 -6.31
N PRO A 258 7.13 10.04 -6.82
CA PRO A 258 8.22 10.54 -5.98
C PRO A 258 7.81 11.78 -5.20
N GLU A 259 8.44 12.00 -4.05
CA GLU A 259 8.30 13.26 -3.32
C GLU A 259 9.12 14.34 -4.01
N VAL A 260 8.49 15.51 -4.19
CA VAL A 260 9.17 16.71 -4.65
C VAL A 260 9.47 17.54 -3.42
N ASN A 261 10.73 17.92 -3.24
CA ASN A 261 11.09 18.89 -2.22
C ASN A 261 10.53 20.26 -2.66
N GLU A 262 9.54 20.77 -1.92
CA GLU A 262 8.87 22.04 -2.26
C GLU A 262 9.85 23.22 -2.32
N THR A 263 10.98 23.14 -1.61
CA THR A 263 12.04 24.17 -1.66
C THR A 263 12.87 24.16 -2.95
N GLU A 264 12.88 23.04 -3.68
CA GLU A 264 13.59 22.91 -4.97
C GLU A 264 12.68 23.24 -6.16
N CYS A 265 11.37 23.34 -5.94
CA CYS A 265 10.40 23.63 -6.98
C CYS A 265 10.07 25.13 -7.00
N GLU A 266 10.94 25.93 -7.62
CA GLU A 266 10.77 27.39 -7.75
C GLU A 266 9.68 27.79 -8.78
N LEU A 267 9.12 26.81 -9.50
CA LEU A 267 8.16 27.07 -10.57
C LEU A 267 6.74 27.19 -10.01
N ASN A 268 6.06 28.26 -10.41
CA ASN A 268 4.63 28.39 -10.15
C ASN A 268 3.80 27.44 -11.03
N ILE A 269 2.52 27.25 -10.69
CA ILE A 269 1.59 26.36 -11.38
C ILE A 269 1.54 26.63 -12.90
N HIS A 270 1.53 27.91 -13.33
CA HIS A 270 1.48 28.24 -14.75
C HIS A 270 2.76 27.84 -15.50
N GLN A 271 3.92 28.00 -14.84
CA GLN A 271 5.21 27.57 -15.40
C GLN A 271 5.29 26.04 -15.47
N LEU A 272 4.85 25.32 -14.44
CA LEU A 272 4.76 23.86 -14.43
C LEU A 272 3.89 23.33 -15.58
N VAL A 273 2.72 23.94 -15.82
CA VAL A 273 1.84 23.57 -16.94
C VAL A 273 2.52 23.81 -18.29
N ALA A 274 3.23 24.93 -18.45
CA ALA A 274 3.95 25.21 -19.69
C ALA A 274 5.09 24.21 -19.96
N VAL A 275 5.84 23.83 -18.91
CA VAL A 275 6.89 22.82 -19.00
C VAL A 275 6.30 21.45 -19.35
N ASN A 276 5.22 21.04 -18.67
CA ASN A 276 4.54 19.77 -18.96
C ASN A 276 4.03 19.70 -20.41
N LYS A 277 3.50 20.80 -20.94
CA LYS A 277 3.07 20.85 -22.34
C LYS A 277 4.23 20.62 -23.31
N ARG A 278 5.37 21.29 -23.08
CA ARG A 278 6.58 21.11 -23.91
C ARG A 278 7.13 19.69 -23.82
N LEU A 279 7.12 19.10 -22.62
CA LEU A 279 7.53 17.71 -22.42
C LEU A 279 6.62 16.74 -23.18
N LEU A 280 5.31 16.96 -23.15
CA LEU A 280 4.35 16.13 -23.89
C LEU A 280 4.58 16.21 -25.40
N GLU A 281 4.78 17.42 -25.94
CA GLU A 281 5.13 17.62 -27.35
C GLU A 281 6.44 16.91 -27.72
N SER A 282 7.46 17.00 -26.87
CA SER A 282 8.73 16.27 -27.06
C SER A 282 8.56 14.75 -27.01
N GLU A 283 7.74 14.23 -26.08
CA GLU A 283 7.46 12.78 -25.97
C GLU A 283 6.76 12.26 -27.22
N THR A 284 5.79 13.01 -27.76
CA THR A 284 5.12 12.65 -29.01
C THR A 284 6.08 12.61 -30.20
N ALA A 285 6.94 13.62 -30.35
CA ALA A 285 7.94 13.65 -31.41
C ALA A 285 8.96 12.49 -31.28
N LEU A 286 9.37 12.15 -30.05
CA LEU A 286 10.28 11.03 -29.83
C LEU A 286 9.62 9.69 -30.20
N LYS A 287 8.35 9.48 -29.83
CA LYS A 287 7.59 8.27 -30.19
C LYS A 287 7.45 8.12 -31.70
N GLU A 288 7.20 9.22 -32.41
CA GLU A 288 7.15 9.21 -33.88
C GLU A 288 8.50 8.87 -34.50
N GLN A 289 9.60 9.42 -33.98
CA GLN A 289 10.95 9.06 -34.43
C GLN A 289 11.28 7.60 -34.17
N VAL A 290 10.93 7.07 -32.99
CA VAL A 290 11.13 5.64 -32.67
C VAL A 290 10.31 4.77 -33.63
N ALA A 291 9.05 5.12 -33.90
CA ALA A 291 8.23 4.40 -34.85
C ALA A 291 8.81 4.43 -36.27
N ALA A 292 9.29 5.60 -36.72
CA ALA A 292 9.91 5.76 -38.04
C ALA A 292 11.22 4.96 -38.17
N LEU A 293 12.09 5.01 -37.16
CA LEU A 293 13.33 4.23 -37.13
C LEU A 293 13.04 2.73 -37.09
N THR A 294 12.04 2.29 -36.31
CA THR A 294 11.63 0.89 -36.24
C THR A 294 11.10 0.40 -37.59
N ALA A 295 10.28 1.21 -38.27
CA ALA A 295 9.82 0.90 -39.64
C ALA A 295 11.00 0.86 -40.63
N ARG A 296 11.97 1.77 -40.49
CA ARG A 296 13.15 1.80 -41.34
C ARG A 296 14.05 0.58 -41.15
N ILE A 297 14.20 0.11 -39.91
CA ILE A 297 14.90 -1.14 -39.60
C ILE A 297 14.20 -2.31 -40.28
N ALA A 298 12.87 -2.43 -40.14
CA ALA A 298 12.10 -3.49 -40.79
C ALA A 298 12.19 -3.46 -42.32
N GLU A 299 12.19 -2.26 -42.92
CA GLU A 299 12.42 -2.09 -44.37
C GLU A 299 13.81 -2.55 -44.79
N LEU A 300 14.84 -2.17 -44.04
CA LEU A 300 16.23 -2.58 -44.33
C LEU A 300 16.43 -4.10 -44.15
N GLU A 301 15.76 -4.71 -43.17
CA GLU A 301 15.72 -6.16 -43.00
C GLU A 301 15.03 -6.85 -44.20
N SER A 302 13.97 -6.26 -44.76
CA SER A 302 13.29 -6.78 -45.95
C SER A 302 14.07 -6.61 -47.27
N GLN A 303 14.95 -5.59 -47.34
CA GLN A 303 15.73 -5.23 -48.53
C GLN A 303 17.13 -5.86 -48.59
N GLN A 304 17.51 -6.68 -47.61
CA GLN A 304 18.72 -7.50 -47.67
C GLN A 304 18.41 -8.90 -48.24
N PRO A 305 18.58 -9.16 -49.55
CA PRO A 305 18.65 -10.52 -50.06
C PRO A 305 19.94 -11.17 -49.54
N GLN A 306 19.81 -12.13 -48.61
CA GLN A 306 20.82 -13.11 -48.22
C GLN A 306 22.30 -12.69 -48.42
N GLN A 307 22.76 -11.69 -47.66
CA GLN A 307 24.17 -11.57 -47.29
C GLN A 307 24.28 -11.55 -45.76
N ARG A 308 23.67 -12.54 -45.12
CA ARG A 308 24.27 -13.05 -43.89
C ARG A 308 25.61 -13.65 -44.31
N PRO A 309 26.77 -13.31 -43.70
CA PRO A 309 27.86 -14.27 -43.71
C PRO A 309 27.24 -15.59 -43.24
N SER A 310 27.43 -16.66 -43.98
CA SER A 310 26.91 -17.99 -43.65
C SER A 310 27.42 -18.39 -42.28
N THR A 311 26.70 -18.00 -41.23
CA THR A 311 26.85 -18.59 -39.91
C THR A 311 26.41 -20.04 -40.09
N PRO A 312 27.28 -21.02 -39.79
CA PRO A 312 26.90 -22.42 -39.85
C PRO A 312 25.64 -22.61 -39.00
N VAL A 313 24.60 -23.18 -39.60
CA VAL A 313 23.40 -23.57 -38.87
C VAL A 313 23.68 -24.95 -38.31
N PHE A 314 23.80 -25.04 -37.00
CA PHE A 314 24.02 -26.28 -36.28
C PHE A 314 22.69 -27.00 -36.08
N THR A 315 22.69 -28.31 -36.21
CA THR A 315 21.52 -29.18 -35.98
C THR A 315 21.83 -30.14 -34.84
N SER A 316 20.84 -30.91 -34.39
CA SER A 316 21.03 -31.95 -33.37
C SER A 316 21.99 -33.08 -33.80
N GLU A 317 22.42 -33.09 -35.07
CA GLU A 317 23.41 -34.01 -35.62
C GLU A 317 24.81 -33.39 -35.75
N SER A 318 24.96 -32.10 -35.46
CA SER A 318 26.26 -31.41 -35.48
C SER A 318 27.18 -31.95 -34.40
N GLN A 319 28.48 -32.07 -34.72
CA GLN A 319 29.46 -32.54 -33.76
C GLN A 319 29.64 -31.51 -32.64
N GLU A 320 29.72 -31.99 -31.40
CA GLU A 320 29.90 -31.17 -30.19
C GLU A 320 31.16 -30.29 -30.30
N ASP A 321 32.22 -30.80 -30.94
CA ASP A 321 33.46 -30.09 -31.23
C ASP A 321 33.24 -28.86 -32.12
N ASP A 322 32.42 -28.97 -33.18
CA ASP A 322 32.13 -27.86 -34.11
C ASP A 322 31.29 -26.77 -33.42
N ILE A 323 30.36 -27.18 -32.57
CA ILE A 323 29.54 -26.29 -31.75
C ILE A 323 30.42 -25.54 -30.76
N GLY A 324 31.32 -26.26 -30.09
CA GLY A 324 32.29 -25.72 -29.14
C GLY A 324 33.20 -24.67 -29.76
N GLU A 325 33.76 -24.93 -30.95
CA GLU A 325 34.63 -23.99 -31.65
C GLU A 325 33.88 -22.71 -32.04
N HIS A 326 32.64 -22.83 -32.52
CA HIS A 326 31.83 -21.67 -32.88
C HIS A 326 31.44 -20.81 -31.67
N LEU A 327 31.10 -21.45 -30.56
CA LEU A 327 30.78 -20.78 -29.31
C LEU A 327 32.02 -20.08 -28.72
N TYR A 328 33.17 -20.77 -28.71
CA TYR A 328 34.45 -20.22 -28.28
C TYR A 328 34.83 -18.95 -29.04
N ASN A 329 34.68 -18.97 -30.37
CA ASN A 329 34.97 -17.79 -31.20
C ASN A 329 34.08 -16.58 -30.88
N HIS A 330 32.84 -16.79 -30.41
CA HIS A 330 31.96 -15.71 -29.96
C HIS A 330 32.32 -15.25 -28.56
N ILE A 331 32.56 -16.18 -27.62
CA ILE A 331 32.92 -15.86 -26.24
C ILE A 331 34.29 -15.18 -26.17
N MET A 332 35.24 -15.53 -27.03
CA MET A 332 36.53 -14.85 -27.17
C MET A 332 36.41 -13.36 -27.48
N LYS A 333 35.31 -12.92 -28.12
CA LYS A 333 35.05 -11.50 -28.37
C LYS A 333 34.47 -10.79 -27.14
N ILE A 334 33.85 -11.52 -26.22
CA ILE A 334 33.16 -11.00 -25.03
C ILE A 334 34.09 -11.04 -23.83
N CYS A 335 34.70 -12.20 -23.54
CA CYS A 335 35.56 -12.45 -22.40
C CYS A 335 36.76 -13.33 -22.80
N PRO A 336 37.85 -12.75 -23.35
CA PRO A 336 39.01 -13.49 -23.82
C PRO A 336 39.71 -14.31 -22.72
N GLU A 337 39.76 -13.79 -21.49
CA GLU A 337 40.54 -14.40 -20.40
C GLU A 337 39.95 -15.73 -19.90
N ARG A 338 38.63 -15.88 -19.97
CA ARG A 338 37.89 -17.04 -19.43
C ARG A 338 37.18 -17.84 -20.51
N ALA A 339 37.40 -17.52 -21.78
CA ALA A 339 36.64 -18.09 -22.90
C ALA A 339 36.63 -19.61 -22.90
N GLY A 340 37.77 -20.27 -22.67
CA GLY A 340 37.84 -21.73 -22.64
C GLY A 340 37.00 -22.37 -21.54
N LYS A 341 37.05 -21.84 -20.32
CA LYS A 341 36.25 -22.35 -19.19
C LYS A 341 34.75 -22.10 -19.42
N ILE A 342 34.40 -20.90 -19.90
CA ILE A 342 33.01 -20.54 -20.17
C ILE A 342 32.43 -21.39 -21.30
N THR A 343 33.18 -21.62 -22.39
CA THR A 343 32.75 -22.52 -23.47
C THR A 343 32.50 -23.94 -22.94
N GLY A 344 33.40 -24.46 -22.10
CA GLY A 344 33.21 -25.78 -21.48
C GLY A 344 31.93 -25.87 -20.67
N MET A 345 31.66 -24.87 -19.81
CA MET A 345 30.42 -24.83 -19.01
C MET A 345 29.16 -24.73 -19.86
N LEU A 346 29.21 -23.99 -20.97
CA LEU A 346 28.04 -23.84 -21.85
C LEU A 346 27.79 -25.07 -22.72
N LEU A 347 28.81 -25.89 -23.01
CA LEU A 347 28.63 -27.17 -23.69
C LEU A 347 27.90 -28.22 -22.83
N GLU A 348 27.84 -28.02 -21.51
CA GLU A 348 27.07 -28.89 -20.59
C GLU A 348 25.55 -28.59 -20.59
N LEU A 349 25.11 -27.57 -21.33
CA LEU A 349 23.69 -27.25 -21.50
C LEU A 349 22.96 -28.33 -22.33
N ASP A 350 21.64 -28.39 -22.22
CA ASP A 350 20.85 -29.31 -23.03
C ASP A 350 20.90 -28.94 -24.52
N VAL A 351 20.89 -29.96 -25.38
CA VAL A 351 21.05 -29.81 -26.84
C VAL A 351 20.12 -28.75 -27.45
N PRO A 352 18.83 -28.63 -27.08
CA PRO A 352 17.96 -27.58 -27.60
C PRO A 352 18.44 -26.16 -27.26
N GLU A 353 18.87 -25.95 -26.03
CA GLU A 353 19.36 -24.64 -25.56
C GLU A 353 20.72 -24.30 -26.18
N LEU A 354 21.62 -25.28 -26.28
CA LEU A 354 22.91 -25.10 -26.95
C LEU A 354 22.73 -24.74 -28.43
N LEU A 355 21.80 -25.40 -29.13
CA LEU A 355 21.46 -25.07 -30.51
C LEU A 355 20.83 -23.69 -30.64
N GLU A 356 20.03 -23.24 -29.67
CA GLU A 356 19.46 -21.90 -29.66
C GLU A 356 20.56 -20.83 -29.51
N LEU A 357 21.52 -21.04 -28.60
CA LEU A 357 22.66 -20.14 -28.40
C LEU A 357 23.55 -20.00 -29.63
N VAL A 358 23.74 -21.10 -30.37
CA VAL A 358 24.69 -21.14 -31.49
C VAL A 358 24.04 -20.67 -32.80
N ASN A 359 22.76 -21.00 -33.02
CA ASN A 359 22.02 -20.61 -34.23
C ASN A 359 21.40 -19.22 -34.15
N ASN A 360 21.15 -18.71 -32.94
CA ASN A 360 20.58 -17.40 -32.71
C ASN A 360 21.41 -16.59 -31.70
N PRO A 361 22.63 -16.16 -32.09
CA PRO A 361 23.49 -15.35 -31.23
C PRO A 361 23.00 -13.90 -31.19
N THR A 362 21.72 -13.66 -30.90
CA THR A 362 21.26 -12.37 -30.41
C THR A 362 22.11 -12.07 -29.18
N GLY A 363 22.99 -11.07 -29.28
CA GLY A 363 24.05 -10.83 -28.29
C GLY A 363 23.56 -10.83 -26.84
N VAL A 364 22.30 -10.49 -26.60
CA VAL A 364 21.64 -10.49 -25.29
C VAL A 364 21.56 -11.87 -24.63
N MET A 365 21.21 -12.94 -25.35
CA MET A 365 21.03 -14.28 -24.75
C MET A 365 22.36 -14.94 -24.42
N LEU A 366 23.30 -14.90 -25.37
CA LEU A 366 24.66 -15.39 -25.14
C LEU A 366 25.35 -14.59 -24.03
N GLN A 367 25.21 -13.26 -24.00
CA GLN A 367 25.78 -12.43 -22.94
C GLN A 367 25.25 -12.84 -21.56
N LYS A 368 23.94 -13.06 -21.42
CA LYS A 368 23.34 -13.50 -20.16
C LYS A 368 23.95 -14.82 -19.67
N ARG A 369 24.10 -15.81 -20.56
CA ARG A 369 24.69 -17.11 -20.21
C ARG A 369 26.18 -17.00 -19.89
N VAL A 370 26.90 -16.11 -20.58
CA VAL A 370 28.30 -15.78 -20.26
C VAL A 370 28.42 -15.14 -18.88
N ASP A 371 27.54 -14.19 -18.52
CA ASP A 371 27.55 -13.52 -17.22
C ASP A 371 27.25 -14.50 -16.06
N GLU A 372 26.30 -15.43 -16.27
CA GLU A 372 26.00 -16.52 -15.33
C GLU A 372 27.22 -17.43 -15.14
N ALA A 373 27.88 -17.85 -16.21
CA ALA A 373 29.09 -18.68 -16.15
C ALA A 373 30.26 -17.96 -15.46
N ILE A 374 30.43 -16.66 -15.69
CA ILE A 374 31.46 -15.85 -15.00
C ILE A 374 31.23 -15.84 -13.50
N THR A 375 29.98 -15.68 -13.07
CA THR A 375 29.62 -15.63 -11.64
C THR A 375 30.02 -16.93 -10.95
N VAL A 376 29.63 -18.07 -11.54
CA VAL A 376 29.95 -19.40 -11.00
C VAL A 376 31.46 -19.67 -10.97
N LEU A 377 32.21 -19.22 -11.99
CA LEU A 377 33.67 -19.36 -12.01
C LEU A 377 34.38 -18.53 -10.93
N ILE A 378 33.84 -17.35 -10.59
CA ILE A 378 34.40 -16.52 -9.52
C ILE A 378 34.14 -17.18 -8.16
N GLU A 379 32.95 -17.74 -7.97
CA GLU A 379 32.60 -18.46 -6.74
C GLU A 379 33.47 -19.70 -6.54
N SER A 380 33.66 -20.53 -7.58
CA SER A 380 34.49 -21.73 -7.47
C SER A 380 35.98 -21.43 -7.25
N GLU A 381 36.53 -20.40 -7.90
CA GLU A 381 37.91 -19.95 -7.67
C GLU A 381 38.12 -19.42 -6.25
N ALA A 382 37.11 -18.71 -5.70
CA ALA A 382 37.15 -18.24 -4.32
C ALA A 382 37.06 -19.38 -3.29
N GLU A 383 36.27 -20.41 -3.57
CA GLU A 383 36.16 -21.61 -2.74
C GLU A 383 37.46 -22.44 -2.77
N GLU A 384 38.06 -22.65 -3.94
CA GLU A 384 39.36 -23.33 -4.07
C GLU A 384 40.48 -22.58 -3.33
N GLU A 385 40.52 -21.24 -3.41
CA GLU A 385 41.47 -20.44 -2.64
C GLU A 385 41.24 -20.52 -1.13
N ALA A 386 39.98 -20.61 -0.68
CA ALA A 386 39.64 -20.75 0.73
C ALA A 386 40.05 -22.14 1.27
N GLU A 387 39.81 -23.21 0.51
CA GLU A 387 40.24 -24.57 0.87
C GLU A 387 41.76 -24.72 0.85
N ALA A 388 42.45 -24.12 -0.14
CA ALA A 388 43.90 -24.13 -0.20
C ALA A 388 44.57 -23.38 0.97
N ARG A 389 43.90 -22.36 1.52
CA ARG A 389 44.33 -21.67 2.76
C ARG A 389 44.04 -22.48 4.03
N LEU A 390 43.05 -23.35 4.02
CA LEU A 390 42.73 -24.23 5.14
C LEU A 390 43.66 -25.45 5.20
N ASN A 391 44.18 -25.88 4.05
CA ASN A 391 45.09 -27.03 3.91
C ASN A 391 46.59 -26.67 3.90
N ARG A 392 46.95 -25.41 4.16
CA ARG A 392 48.33 -24.92 4.40
C ARG A 392 48.51 -24.59 5.86
#